data_AF-A0A0S7ZRT1-F1
#
_entry.id   AF-A0A0S7ZRT1-F1
#
_cell.length_a   1.000
_cell.length_b   1.000
_cell.length_c   1.000
_cell.angle_alpha   90.00
_cell.angle_beta   90.00
_cell.angle_gamma   90.00
#
_symmetry.space_group_name_H-M   'P 1'
#
loop_
_entity.id
_entity.type
_entity.pdbx_description
1 polymer ?
#
loop_
_entity_poly.entity_id
_entity_poly.type
_entity_poly.pdbx_seq_one_letter_code
_entity_poly.pdbx_strand_id
1 'polypeptide(L)'
;MSMLKTKHTIVFIFILLCILYQLLSSFNIVPYFITGQDMMLVLILLVSLLILLIGHSVLRISGKHFSADEEISIGNYADAVQPPELDLPKHFEEKDICKYFIAMQNYLSMFYEVRELIDRLLVAAARVTQSERASILLYDRKKDELFINRTLGWNENEIKLIRNTRIRPGEGIAGRVFIDGKPVVMNETESKGEFEVKDKYRSNSFVSFPLLSGNSVIGVLNLTEKGKGVYTKREIEMVRFILNEAAIHFSYLMKISKERFY
;
A
#
# COMPACT_ATOMS: atom_id res chain seq x y z
N MET A 1 -19.30 21.86 14.09
CA MET A 1 -19.26 21.88 15.58
C MET A 1 -20.54 21.36 16.27
N SER A 2 -21.69 21.21 15.57
CA SER A 2 -22.94 20.72 16.20
C SER A 2 -23.05 19.19 16.35
N MET A 3 -22.49 18.40 15.43
CA MET A 3 -22.64 16.92 15.45
C MET A 3 -21.93 16.20 16.60
N LEU A 4 -20.88 16.79 17.20
CA LEU A 4 -20.16 16.18 18.31
C LEU A 4 -21.02 16.21 19.59
N LYS A 5 -21.76 17.31 19.81
CA LYS A 5 -22.70 17.44 20.93
C LYS A 5 -23.81 16.38 20.88
N THR A 6 -24.40 16.15 19.70
CA THR A 6 -25.50 15.18 19.54
C THR A 6 -25.09 13.75 19.90
N LYS A 7 -23.86 13.33 19.58
CA LYS A 7 -23.37 11.99 19.92
C LYS A 7 -23.16 11.79 21.42
N HIS A 8 -22.54 12.77 22.09
CA HIS A 8 -22.38 12.71 23.54
C HIS A 8 -23.74 12.72 24.24
N THR A 9 -24.72 13.45 23.72
CA THR A 9 -26.10 13.44 24.23
C THR A 9 -26.76 12.07 24.08
N ILE A 10 -26.62 11.38 22.94
CA ILE A 10 -27.22 10.04 22.73
C ILE A 10 -26.60 8.99 23.66
N VAL A 11 -25.27 8.97 23.78
CA VAL A 11 -24.57 8.04 24.68
C VAL A 11 -24.94 8.32 26.14
N PHE A 12 -25.04 9.59 26.52
CA PHE A 12 -25.46 9.99 27.86
C PHE A 12 -26.90 9.57 28.18
N ILE A 13 -27.84 9.76 27.24
CA ILE A 13 -29.24 9.30 27.40
C ILE A 13 -29.30 7.78 27.54
N PHE A 14 -28.52 7.05 26.75
CA PHE A 14 -28.47 5.59 26.84
C PHE A 14 -27.97 5.09 28.19
N ILE A 15 -26.88 5.67 28.70
CA ILE A 15 -26.34 5.36 30.03
C ILE A 15 -27.37 5.67 31.12
N LEU A 16 -28.05 6.82 31.02
CA LEU A 16 -29.10 7.21 31.97
C LEU A 16 -30.26 6.22 31.98
N LEU A 17 -30.70 5.74 30.81
CA LEU A 17 -31.77 4.75 30.69
C LEU A 17 -31.36 3.38 31.27
N CYS A 18 -30.12 2.95 31.06
CA CYS A 18 -29.59 1.73 31.68
C CYS A 18 -29.58 1.83 33.20
N ILE A 19 -29.11 2.96 33.74
CA ILE A 19 -29.08 3.20 35.19
C ILE A 19 -30.50 3.23 35.77
N LEU A 20 -31.44 3.90 35.09
CA LEU A 20 -32.85 3.96 35.51
C LEU A 20 -33.50 2.58 35.52
N TYR A 21 -33.24 1.76 34.49
CA TYR A 21 -33.71 0.37 34.45
C TYR A 21 -33.15 -0.45 35.62
N GLN A 22 -31.85 -0.32 35.91
CA GLN A 22 -31.17 -1.03 36.99
C GLN A 22 -31.73 -0.64 38.36
N LEU A 23 -32.03 0.66 38.56
CA LEU A 23 -32.73 1.17 39.73
C LEU A 23 -34.14 0.59 39.86
N LEU A 24 -34.97 0.67 38.82
CA LEU A 24 -36.35 0.14 38.84
C LEU A 24 -36.37 -1.38 39.08
N SER A 25 -35.40 -2.11 38.53
CA SER A 25 -35.23 -3.54 38.77
C SER A 25 -34.85 -3.85 40.22
N SER A 26 -34.02 -3.01 40.85
CA SER A 26 -33.60 -3.20 42.25
C SER A 26 -34.76 -3.08 43.25
N PHE A 27 -35.79 -2.31 42.89
CA PHE A 27 -37.02 -2.17 43.68
C PHE A 27 -38.10 -3.21 43.32
N ASN A 28 -37.80 -4.16 42.42
CA ASN A 28 -38.72 -5.20 41.93
C ASN A 28 -40.01 -4.63 41.30
N ILE A 29 -39.93 -3.42 40.73
CA ILE A 29 -41.07 -2.68 40.15
C ILE A 29 -41.29 -3.06 38.67
N VAL A 30 -40.23 -3.48 37.98
CA VAL A 30 -40.25 -3.81 36.53
C VAL A 30 -41.36 -4.80 36.11
N PRO A 31 -41.67 -5.88 36.88
CA PRO A 31 -42.73 -6.83 36.51
C PRO A 31 -44.15 -6.25 36.50
N TYR A 32 -44.37 -5.10 37.14
CA TYR A 32 -45.67 -4.42 37.17
C TYR A 32 -45.92 -3.53 35.95
N PHE A 33 -44.87 -3.15 35.21
CA PHE A 33 -44.96 -2.27 34.06
C PHE A 33 -44.71 -2.97 32.72
N ILE A 34 -43.99 -4.10 32.73
CA ILE A 34 -43.51 -4.76 31.52
C ILE A 34 -43.65 -6.27 31.72
N THR A 35 -44.46 -6.94 30.88
CA THR A 35 -44.62 -8.39 30.95
C THR A 35 -43.36 -9.11 30.42
N GLY A 36 -43.18 -10.40 30.73
CA GLY A 36 -41.99 -11.16 30.33
C GLY A 36 -41.72 -11.16 28.81
N GLN A 37 -42.75 -11.05 27.97
CA GLN A 37 -42.63 -10.90 26.52
C GLN A 37 -42.15 -9.50 26.11
N ASP A 38 -42.64 -8.46 26.77
CA ASP A 38 -42.26 -7.07 26.50
C ASP A 38 -40.79 -6.83 26.87
N MET A 39 -40.30 -7.47 27.95
CA MET A 39 -38.89 -7.43 28.36
C MET A 39 -37.96 -8.01 27.28
N MET A 40 -38.38 -9.09 26.62
CA MET A 40 -37.62 -9.69 25.53
C MET A 40 -37.56 -8.79 24.30
N LEU A 41 -38.67 -8.12 23.97
CA LEU A 41 -38.75 -7.15 22.87
C LEU A 41 -37.84 -5.95 23.10
N VAL A 42 -37.84 -5.40 24.32
CA VAL A 42 -36.94 -4.28 24.70
C VAL A 42 -35.48 -4.71 24.57
N LEU A 43 -35.12 -5.92 25.00
CA LEU A 43 -33.75 -6.44 24.88
C LEU A 43 -33.33 -6.59 23.41
N ILE A 44 -34.19 -7.15 22.56
CA ILE A 44 -33.92 -7.29 21.13
C ILE A 44 -33.73 -5.92 20.46
N LEU A 45 -34.56 -4.94 20.81
CA LEU A 45 -34.44 -3.57 20.28
C LEU A 45 -33.14 -2.89 20.74
N LEU A 46 -32.74 -3.07 21.99
CA LEU A 46 -31.47 -2.54 22.52
C LEU A 46 -30.26 -3.18 21.85
N VAL A 47 -30.27 -4.50 21.66
CA VAL A 47 -29.20 -5.22 20.96
C VAL A 47 -29.15 -4.80 19.49
N SER A 48 -30.30 -4.66 18.82
CA SER A 48 -30.38 -4.18 17.44
C SER A 48 -29.84 -2.76 17.29
N LEU A 49 -30.17 -1.87 18.23
CA LEU A 49 -29.64 -0.51 18.29
C LEU A 49 -28.14 -0.49 18.54
N LEU A 50 -27.63 -1.35 19.42
CA LEU A 50 -26.20 -1.47 19.69
C LEU A 50 -25.43 -1.94 18.45
N ILE A 51 -25.96 -2.95 17.73
CA ILE A 51 -25.41 -3.42 16.46
C ILE A 51 -25.43 -2.31 15.42
N LEU A 52 -26.51 -1.52 15.34
CA LEU A 52 -26.59 -0.35 14.46
C LEU A 52 -25.59 0.74 14.84
N LEU A 53 -25.39 1.02 16.14
CA LEU A 53 -24.45 2.03 16.62
C LEU A 53 -22.99 1.61 16.42
N ILE A 54 -22.67 0.34 16.68
CA ILE A 54 -21.35 -0.24 16.39
C ILE A 54 -21.14 -0.26 14.87
N GLY A 55 -22.12 -0.72 14.09
CA GLY A 55 -22.09 -0.70 12.64
C GLY A 55 -21.89 0.70 12.08
N HIS A 56 -22.56 1.71 12.63
CA HIS A 56 -22.41 3.11 12.23
C HIS A 56 -21.08 3.72 12.70
N SER A 57 -20.49 3.21 13.78
CA SER A 57 -19.16 3.61 14.27
C SER A 57 -18.05 3.01 13.40
N VAL A 58 -18.18 1.73 13.03
CA VAL A 58 -17.30 1.03 12.08
C VAL A 58 -17.43 1.66 10.68
N LEU A 59 -18.66 1.97 10.23
CA LEU A 59 -18.90 2.68 8.97
C LEU A 59 -18.40 4.14 8.97
N ARG A 60 -18.23 4.77 10.14
CA ARG A 60 -17.73 6.15 10.25
C ARG A 60 -16.22 6.24 10.52
N ILE A 61 -15.59 5.17 11.02
CA ILE A 61 -14.14 4.96 10.84
C ILE A 61 -13.85 4.70 9.35
N SER A 62 -14.77 4.03 8.63
CA SER A 62 -14.79 3.89 7.16
C SER A 62 -15.38 5.11 6.42
N GLY A 63 -15.68 6.20 7.15
CA GLY A 63 -16.51 7.31 6.67
C GLY A 63 -16.01 8.68 7.11
N LYS A 64 -14.69 8.87 7.26
CA LYS A 64 -14.12 10.13 6.79
C LYS A 64 -14.40 10.15 5.30
N HIS A 65 -15.28 11.06 4.86
CA HIS A 65 -15.33 11.48 3.48
C HIS A 65 -13.92 11.97 3.11
N PHE A 66 -13.12 11.07 2.55
CA PHE A 66 -12.17 11.43 1.52
C PHE A 66 -13.05 11.85 0.36
N SER A 67 -13.26 13.17 0.21
CA SER A 67 -13.78 13.71 -1.03
C SER A 67 -12.92 13.15 -2.16
N ALA A 68 -13.51 12.86 -3.31
CA ALA A 68 -12.79 12.47 -4.53
C ALA A 68 -11.80 13.55 -5.07
N ASP A 69 -11.59 14.62 -4.29
CA ASP A 69 -10.60 15.67 -4.46
C ASP A 69 -9.37 15.51 -3.53
N GLU A 70 -9.43 14.66 -2.50
CA GLU A 70 -8.24 14.20 -1.79
C GLU A 70 -7.72 12.97 -2.53
N GLU A 71 -6.77 13.23 -3.43
CA GLU A 71 -5.70 12.31 -3.84
C GLU A 71 -5.55 11.15 -2.86
N ILE A 72 -5.60 9.90 -3.35
CA ILE A 72 -4.94 8.80 -2.66
C ILE A 72 -3.52 9.31 -2.41
N SER A 73 -3.22 9.71 -1.18
CA SER A 73 -1.99 10.40 -0.81
C SER A 73 -0.88 9.36 -0.69
N ILE A 74 -0.66 8.59 -1.75
CA ILE A 74 0.60 7.92 -2.01
C ILE A 74 1.53 9.05 -2.46
N GLY A 75 2.08 9.80 -1.49
CA GLY A 75 2.64 11.14 -1.64
C GLY A 75 3.18 11.52 -3.03
N ASN A 76 2.79 12.69 -3.52
CA ASN A 76 3.21 13.30 -4.79
C ASN A 76 4.71 13.65 -4.87
N TYR A 77 5.56 13.01 -4.09
CA TYR A 77 6.95 13.39 -3.93
C TYR A 77 7.83 12.15 -4.00
N ALA A 78 8.94 12.27 -4.73
CA ALA A 78 10.03 11.31 -4.71
C ALA A 78 10.68 11.32 -3.31
N ASP A 79 10.02 10.71 -2.33
CA ASP A 79 10.55 10.65 -0.97
C ASP A 79 11.71 9.65 -0.93
N ALA A 80 12.76 9.99 -0.17
CA ALA A 80 13.79 9.05 0.19
C ALA A 80 13.22 8.06 1.21
N VAL A 81 13.29 6.78 0.90
CA VAL A 81 12.97 5.73 1.85
C VAL A 81 14.25 5.34 2.59
N GLN A 82 14.21 5.36 3.92
CA GLN A 82 15.20 4.63 4.70
C GLN A 82 14.76 3.16 4.78
N PRO A 83 15.64 2.19 4.45
CA PRO A 83 15.29 0.78 4.51
C PRO A 83 14.82 0.37 5.91
N PRO A 84 13.58 -0.13 6.07
CA PRO A 84 13.22 -0.89 7.25
C PRO A 84 14.18 -2.09 7.36
N GLU A 85 14.48 -2.51 8.59
CA GLU A 85 15.36 -3.65 8.81
C GLU A 85 14.76 -4.90 8.15
N LEU A 86 15.45 -5.39 7.13
CA LEU A 86 15.12 -6.59 6.38
C LEU A 86 16.17 -7.64 6.77
N ASP A 87 15.79 -8.55 7.66
CA ASP A 87 16.64 -9.65 8.10
C ASP A 87 16.75 -10.70 7.00
N LEU A 88 17.70 -10.47 6.09
CA LEU A 88 18.09 -11.42 5.06
C LEU A 88 19.51 -11.89 5.34
N PRO A 89 19.81 -13.18 5.08
CA PRO A 89 21.18 -13.66 5.09
C PRO A 89 22.06 -12.78 4.19
N LYS A 90 23.29 -12.47 4.61
CA LYS A 90 24.20 -11.63 3.81
C LYS A 90 24.65 -12.32 2.51
N HIS A 91 24.61 -13.64 2.48
CA HIS A 91 24.96 -14.45 1.32
C HIS A 91 23.77 -15.36 0.99
N PHE A 92 23.40 -15.39 -0.29
CA PHE A 92 22.37 -16.32 -0.76
C PHE A 92 23.03 -17.66 -1.06
N GLU A 93 22.68 -18.68 -0.27
CA GLU A 93 22.98 -20.08 -0.60
C GLU A 93 21.68 -20.78 -1.01
N GLU A 94 21.79 -21.73 -1.94
CA GLU A 94 20.62 -22.45 -2.48
C GLU A 94 19.83 -23.19 -1.40
N LYS A 95 20.52 -23.67 -0.36
CA LYS A 95 19.92 -24.31 0.82
C LYS A 95 19.07 -23.36 1.67
N ASP A 96 19.29 -22.05 1.56
CA ASP A 96 18.60 -21.02 2.34
C ASP A 96 17.44 -20.37 1.57
N ILE A 97 17.12 -20.85 0.36
CA ILE A 97 16.08 -20.26 -0.49
C ILE A 97 14.73 -20.13 0.23
N CYS A 98 14.32 -21.15 1.01
CA CYS A 98 13.10 -21.10 1.80
C CYS A 98 13.14 -20.02 2.88
N LYS A 99 14.30 -19.79 3.52
CA LYS A 99 14.45 -18.73 4.53
C LYS A 99 14.32 -17.35 3.89
N TYR A 100 14.90 -17.17 2.69
CA TYR A 100 14.73 -15.94 1.93
C TYR A 100 13.26 -15.67 1.59
N PHE A 101 12.55 -16.68 1.08
CA PHE A 101 11.12 -16.55 0.78
C PHE A 101 10.28 -16.22 2.02
N ILE A 102 10.49 -16.92 3.13
CA ILE A 102 9.77 -16.66 4.39
C ILE A 102 10.07 -15.27 4.93
N ALA A 103 11.35 -14.87 4.97
CA ALA A 103 11.75 -13.55 5.45
C ALA A 103 11.12 -12.44 4.58
N MET A 104 11.11 -12.63 3.27
CA MET A 104 10.50 -11.68 2.33
C MET A 104 8.98 -11.59 2.51
N GLN A 105 8.30 -12.72 2.63
CA GLN A 105 6.86 -12.77 2.83
C GLN A 105 6.43 -12.08 4.14
N ASN A 106 7.15 -12.37 5.23
CA ASN A 106 6.92 -11.71 6.51
C ASN A 106 7.15 -10.21 6.40
N TYR A 107 8.25 -9.80 5.77
CA TYR A 107 8.58 -8.40 5.59
C TYR A 107 7.52 -7.64 4.77
N LEU A 108 7.01 -8.26 3.70
CA LEU A 108 5.97 -7.69 2.85
C LEU A 108 4.57 -7.78 3.46
N SER A 109 4.35 -8.55 4.53
CA SER A 109 3.05 -8.66 5.22
C SER A 109 2.93 -7.72 6.42
N MET A 110 4.05 -7.19 6.92
CA MET A 110 4.10 -6.28 8.07
C MET A 110 3.91 -4.82 7.64
N PHE A 111 2.74 -4.47 7.09
CA PHE A 111 2.40 -3.09 6.77
C PHE A 111 1.00 -2.73 7.26
N TYR A 112 0.76 -1.45 7.50
CA TYR A 112 -0.55 -0.93 7.87
C TYR A 112 -1.18 -0.06 6.77
N GLU A 113 -0.36 0.46 5.84
CA GLU A 113 -0.77 1.35 4.76
C GLU A 113 -0.12 0.97 3.43
N VAL A 114 -0.75 1.35 2.32
CA VAL A 114 -0.24 1.13 0.95
C VAL A 114 1.16 1.72 0.76
N ARG A 115 1.41 2.89 1.36
CA ARG A 115 2.70 3.57 1.29
C ARG A 115 3.83 2.73 1.87
N GLU A 116 3.60 2.13 3.03
CA GLU A 116 4.59 1.29 3.70
C GLU A 116 4.86 0.01 2.90
N LEU A 117 3.85 -0.58 2.26
CA LEU A 117 4.02 -1.71 1.34
C LEU A 117 4.93 -1.33 0.15
N ILE A 118 4.71 -0.16 -0.46
CA ILE A 118 5.53 0.34 -1.59
C ILE A 118 6.99 0.54 -1.14
N ASP A 119 7.19 1.16 0.03
CA ASP A 119 8.51 1.40 0.61
C ASP A 119 9.26 0.07 0.86
N ARG A 120 8.56 -0.93 1.41
CA ARG A 120 9.09 -2.28 1.65
C ARG A 120 9.41 -3.02 0.35
N LEU A 121 8.52 -2.96 -0.65
CA LEU A 121 8.76 -3.57 -1.96
C LEU A 121 10.01 -3.00 -2.62
N LEU A 122 10.18 -1.68 -2.57
CA LEU A 122 11.35 -0.99 -3.12
C LEU A 122 12.65 -1.50 -2.49
N VAL A 123 12.67 -1.57 -1.15
CA VAL A 123 13.82 -2.02 -0.36
C VAL A 123 14.13 -3.49 -0.61
N ALA A 124 13.11 -4.34 -0.61
CA ALA A 124 13.24 -5.77 -0.88
C ALA A 124 13.86 -6.05 -2.25
N ALA A 125 13.32 -5.42 -3.30
CA ALA A 125 13.81 -5.60 -4.66
C ALA A 125 15.24 -5.10 -4.84
N ALA A 126 15.57 -3.93 -4.25
CA ALA A 126 16.93 -3.40 -4.27
C ALA A 126 17.92 -4.32 -3.55
N ARG A 127 17.56 -4.88 -2.39
CA ARG A 127 18.44 -5.79 -1.63
C ARG A 127 18.71 -7.09 -2.35
N VAL A 128 17.67 -7.75 -2.85
CA VAL A 128 17.80 -9.02 -3.59
C VAL A 128 18.67 -8.86 -4.84
N THR A 129 18.54 -7.73 -5.52
CA THR A 129 19.33 -7.44 -6.72
C THR A 129 20.62 -6.71 -6.42
N GLN A 130 20.95 -6.42 -5.17
CA GLN A 130 22.11 -5.58 -4.79
C GLN A 130 22.23 -4.29 -5.63
N SER A 131 21.09 -3.67 -5.92
CA SER A 131 21.04 -2.39 -6.63
C SER A 131 21.23 -1.27 -5.62
N GLU A 132 22.17 -0.38 -5.90
CA GLU A 132 22.42 0.79 -5.04
C GLU A 132 21.29 1.81 -5.16
N ARG A 133 20.59 1.81 -6.30
CA ARG A 133 19.48 2.71 -6.59
C ARG A 133 18.23 1.96 -7.04
N ALA A 134 17.09 2.37 -6.48
CA ALA A 134 15.78 1.91 -6.91
C ALA A 134 14.74 3.04 -6.93
N SER A 135 13.81 3.02 -7.88
CA SER A 135 12.66 3.94 -7.89
C SER A 135 11.37 3.22 -8.28
N ILE A 136 10.25 3.71 -7.73
CA ILE A 136 8.91 3.31 -8.16
C ILE A 136 8.25 4.53 -8.79
N LEU A 137 7.76 4.33 -10.01
CA LEU A 137 6.90 5.26 -10.70
C LEU A 137 5.47 4.75 -10.64
N LEU A 138 4.52 5.64 -10.37
CA LEU A 138 3.09 5.34 -10.42
C LEU A 138 2.43 6.12 -11.54
N TYR A 139 1.35 5.57 -12.08
CA TYR A 139 0.62 6.17 -13.19
C TYR A 139 -0.50 7.09 -12.68
N ASP A 140 -0.45 8.37 -13.09
CA ASP A 140 -1.51 9.35 -12.88
C ASP A 140 -2.45 9.34 -14.08
N ARG A 141 -3.61 8.69 -13.92
CA ARG A 141 -4.65 8.60 -14.95
C ARG A 141 -5.19 9.96 -15.40
N LYS A 142 -5.21 10.97 -14.52
CA LYS A 142 -5.76 12.29 -14.86
C LYS A 142 -4.83 13.05 -15.81
N LYS A 143 -3.53 12.81 -15.69
CA LYS A 143 -2.48 13.47 -16.49
C LYS A 143 -1.93 12.61 -17.62
N ASP A 144 -2.26 11.33 -17.66
CA ASP A 144 -1.73 10.35 -18.62
C ASP A 144 -0.19 10.27 -18.57
N GLU A 145 0.34 10.26 -17.34
CA GLU A 145 1.79 10.32 -17.09
C GLU A 145 2.18 9.44 -15.89
N LEU A 146 3.36 8.83 -15.98
CA LEU A 146 4.07 8.24 -14.85
C LEU A 146 4.81 9.33 -14.08
N PHE A 147 4.78 9.27 -12.75
CA PHE A 147 5.55 10.14 -11.87
C PHE A 147 6.35 9.32 -10.86
N ILE A 148 7.51 9.84 -10.44
CA ILE A 148 8.33 9.18 -9.42
C ILE A 148 7.65 9.32 -8.06
N ASN A 149 7.25 8.18 -7.49
CA ASN A 149 6.56 8.09 -6.21
C ASN A 149 7.52 7.78 -5.05
N ARG A 150 8.51 6.91 -5.26
CA ARG A 150 9.50 6.54 -4.23
C ARG A 150 10.88 6.36 -4.82
N THR A 151 11.88 6.66 -4.00
CA THR A 151 13.30 6.49 -4.35
C THR A 151 14.10 5.92 -3.19
N LEU A 152 15.14 5.16 -3.52
CA LEU A 152 16.08 4.57 -2.58
C LEU A 152 17.50 4.78 -3.13
N GLY A 153 18.41 5.33 -2.33
CA GLY A 153 19.80 5.59 -2.76
C GLY A 153 20.03 6.96 -3.41
N TRP A 154 19.05 7.87 -3.33
CA TRP A 154 19.20 9.28 -3.69
C TRP A 154 19.36 10.13 -2.45
N ASN A 155 20.18 11.19 -2.53
CA ASN A 155 20.21 12.22 -1.50
C ASN A 155 19.14 13.30 -1.72
N GLU A 156 18.91 14.15 -0.71
CA GLU A 156 17.87 15.19 -0.76
C GLU A 156 18.00 16.15 -1.94
N ASN A 157 19.23 16.50 -2.34
CA ASN A 157 19.45 17.42 -3.45
C ASN A 157 19.14 16.76 -4.78
N GLU A 158 19.51 15.49 -4.95
CA GLU A 158 19.18 14.73 -6.16
C GLU A 158 17.67 14.51 -6.28
N ILE A 159 16.99 14.24 -5.16
CA ILE A 159 15.52 14.14 -5.10
C ILE A 159 14.84 15.41 -5.59
N LYS A 160 15.30 16.58 -5.15
CA LYS A 160 14.75 17.88 -5.59
C LYS A 160 14.82 18.05 -7.10
N LEU A 161 15.83 17.48 -7.75
CA LEU A 161 15.99 17.54 -9.20
C LEU A 161 15.02 16.62 -9.94
N ILE A 162 14.69 15.45 -9.37
CA ILE A 162 13.89 14.43 -10.06
C ILE A 162 12.42 14.39 -9.64
N ARG A 163 12.02 15.02 -8.52
CA ARG A 163 10.64 14.96 -7.99
C ARG A 163 9.55 15.38 -8.99
N ASN A 164 9.89 16.28 -9.91
CA ASN A 164 8.98 16.78 -10.93
C ASN A 164 9.06 16.01 -12.26
N THR A 165 9.83 14.92 -12.31
CA THR A 165 9.94 14.08 -13.50
C THR A 165 8.58 13.47 -13.83
N ARG A 166 8.18 13.60 -15.08
CA ARG A 166 6.99 13.00 -15.67
C ARG A 166 7.40 12.24 -16.92
N ILE A 167 6.85 11.05 -17.10
CA ILE A 167 7.18 10.16 -18.22
C ILE A 167 5.85 9.71 -18.83
N ARG A 168 5.64 9.98 -20.12
CA ARG A 168 4.43 9.51 -20.80
C ARG A 168 4.50 8.00 -21.07
N PRO A 169 3.36 7.32 -21.19
CA PRO A 169 3.33 5.95 -21.71
C PRO A 169 4.12 5.84 -23.02
N GLY A 170 4.96 4.81 -23.14
CA GLY A 170 5.84 4.58 -24.28
C GLY A 170 7.13 5.41 -24.31
N GLU A 171 7.25 6.43 -23.45
CA GLU A 171 8.46 7.27 -23.35
C GLU A 171 9.54 6.61 -22.50
N GLY A 172 10.77 6.54 -23.03
CA GLY A 172 11.91 5.96 -22.33
C GLY A 172 11.71 4.47 -21.97
N ILE A 173 12.53 3.95 -21.06
CA ILE A 173 12.40 2.56 -20.60
C ILE A 173 11.12 2.37 -19.77
N ALA A 174 10.87 3.27 -18.83
CA ALA A 174 9.73 3.14 -17.92
C ALA A 174 8.39 3.20 -18.67
N GLY A 175 8.21 4.15 -19.59
CA GLY A 175 6.99 4.25 -20.39
C GLY A 175 6.76 3.03 -21.27
N ARG A 176 7.81 2.42 -21.84
CA ARG A 176 7.71 1.17 -22.61
C ARG A 176 7.29 -0.01 -21.73
N VAL A 177 7.96 -0.21 -20.60
CA VAL A 177 7.59 -1.25 -19.62
C VAL A 177 6.14 -1.10 -19.18
N PHE A 178 5.67 0.13 -19.00
CA PHE A 178 4.29 0.43 -18.65
C PHE A 178 3.28 0.00 -19.73
N ILE A 179 3.56 0.29 -21.02
CA ILE A 179 2.69 -0.11 -22.13
C ILE A 179 2.75 -1.63 -22.37
N ASP A 180 3.96 -2.19 -22.43
CA ASP A 180 4.17 -3.57 -22.83
C ASP A 180 3.77 -4.55 -21.73
N GLY A 181 3.73 -4.10 -20.48
CA GLY A 181 3.48 -4.94 -19.31
C GLY A 181 4.54 -6.02 -19.12
N LYS A 182 5.75 -5.81 -19.65
CA LYS A 182 6.87 -6.75 -19.63
C LYS A 182 8.11 -6.10 -19.05
N PRO A 183 8.92 -6.85 -18.27
CA PRO A 183 10.16 -6.31 -17.75
C PRO A 183 11.19 -6.13 -18.85
N VAL A 184 12.03 -5.11 -18.70
CA VAL A 184 13.21 -4.85 -19.53
C VAL A 184 14.43 -5.02 -18.65
N VAL A 185 15.36 -5.87 -19.08
CA VAL A 185 16.65 -6.11 -18.43
C VAL A 185 17.72 -5.65 -19.41
N MET A 186 18.66 -4.84 -18.94
CA MET A 186 19.83 -4.46 -19.70
C MET A 186 21.08 -4.71 -18.87
N ASN A 187 21.99 -5.51 -19.41
CA ASN A 187 23.31 -5.73 -18.84
C ASN A 187 24.36 -5.10 -19.76
N GLU A 188 25.48 -4.59 -19.20
CA GLU A 188 26.46 -3.78 -19.95
C GLU A 188 26.97 -4.42 -21.26
N THR A 189 26.96 -5.75 -21.36
CA THR A 189 27.37 -6.51 -22.55
C THR A 189 26.41 -6.43 -23.74
N GLU A 190 25.19 -5.92 -23.57
CA GLU A 190 24.15 -5.83 -24.62
C GLU A 190 24.15 -4.48 -25.35
N SER A 191 25.15 -3.64 -25.10
CA SER A 191 25.31 -2.32 -25.72
C SER A 191 25.61 -2.43 -27.23
N LYS A 192 24.56 -2.31 -28.05
CA LYS A 192 24.48 -1.51 -29.31
C LYS A 192 23.27 -1.96 -30.14
N GLY A 193 22.14 -1.27 -30.05
CA GLY A 193 21.06 -1.47 -31.02
C GLY A 193 19.75 -0.76 -30.71
N GLU A 194 19.00 -1.22 -29.71
CA GLU A 194 17.58 -0.86 -29.56
C GLU A 194 17.28 0.25 -28.54
N PHE A 195 18.23 0.54 -27.66
CA PHE A 195 18.07 1.51 -26.61
C PHE A 195 19.24 2.50 -26.68
N GLU A 196 19.16 3.47 -27.59
CA GLU A 196 19.98 4.70 -27.47
C GLU A 196 19.46 5.46 -26.25
N VAL A 197 19.91 5.03 -25.07
CA VAL A 197 19.48 5.56 -23.79
C VAL A 197 20.08 6.97 -23.63
N LYS A 198 19.29 7.99 -24.01
CA LYS A 198 19.46 9.37 -23.51
C LYS A 198 19.05 9.50 -22.03
N ASP A 199 18.74 8.41 -21.34
CA ASP A 199 18.39 8.44 -19.93
C ASP A 199 19.65 8.66 -19.08
N LYS A 200 19.52 9.52 -18.08
CA LYS A 200 20.56 9.98 -17.15
C LYS A 200 21.02 8.89 -16.16
N TYR A 201 21.01 7.62 -16.54
CA TYR A 201 21.50 6.56 -15.67
C TYR A 201 23.02 6.60 -15.62
N ARG A 202 23.57 6.48 -14.41
CA ARG A 202 25.01 6.49 -14.17
C ARG A 202 25.67 5.14 -14.50
N SER A 203 24.89 4.05 -14.53
CA SER A 203 25.32 2.69 -14.89
C SER A 203 24.76 2.24 -16.23
N ASN A 204 25.53 1.41 -16.95
CA ASN A 204 25.11 0.79 -18.22
C ASN A 204 24.26 -0.48 -18.03
N SER A 205 23.95 -0.84 -16.78
CA SER A 205 23.03 -1.92 -16.44
C SER A 205 21.84 -1.37 -15.65
N PHE A 206 20.64 -1.84 -16.01
CA PHE A 206 19.39 -1.54 -15.31
C PHE A 206 18.40 -2.66 -15.51
N VAL A 207 17.42 -2.75 -14.62
CA VAL A 207 16.25 -3.58 -14.82
C VAL A 207 14.99 -2.84 -14.40
N SER A 208 13.97 -2.93 -15.24
CA SER A 208 12.69 -2.27 -15.03
C SER A 208 11.58 -3.31 -15.10
N PHE A 209 10.65 -3.27 -14.14
CA PHE A 209 9.55 -4.21 -14.02
C PHE A 209 8.20 -3.47 -13.97
N PRO A 210 7.15 -4.02 -14.60
CA PRO A 210 5.80 -3.49 -14.44
C PRO A 210 5.29 -3.80 -13.02
N LEU A 211 4.59 -2.84 -12.41
CA LEU A 211 3.81 -3.05 -11.21
C LEU A 211 2.37 -3.34 -11.61
N LEU A 212 1.83 -4.48 -11.19
CA LEU A 212 0.51 -4.95 -11.60
C LEU A 212 -0.51 -4.84 -10.46
N SER A 213 -1.74 -4.47 -10.82
CA SER A 213 -2.93 -4.69 -9.98
C SER A 213 -4.00 -5.35 -10.83
N GLY A 214 -4.32 -6.60 -10.50
CA GLY A 214 -5.08 -7.47 -11.40
C GLY A 214 -4.40 -7.58 -12.76
N ASN A 215 -5.13 -7.22 -13.83
CA ASN A 215 -4.63 -7.25 -15.20
C ASN A 215 -4.10 -5.89 -15.70
N SER A 216 -4.04 -4.88 -14.83
CA SER A 216 -3.61 -3.52 -15.21
C SER A 216 -2.22 -3.21 -14.67
N VAL A 217 -1.38 -2.60 -15.50
CA VAL A 217 -0.14 -1.99 -15.05
C VAL A 217 -0.48 -0.67 -14.35
N ILE A 218 -0.03 -0.51 -13.11
CA ILE A 218 -0.30 0.66 -12.26
C ILE A 218 0.95 1.54 -12.08
N GLY A 219 2.11 1.04 -12.50
CA GLY A 219 3.39 1.69 -12.30
C GLY A 219 4.57 0.85 -12.78
N VAL A 220 5.77 1.32 -12.46
CA VAL A 220 7.03 0.68 -12.87
C VAL A 220 8.03 0.74 -11.72
N LEU A 221 8.66 -0.39 -11.42
CA LEU A 221 9.84 -0.47 -10.56
C LEU A 221 11.09 -0.39 -11.44
N ASN A 222 12.02 0.49 -11.11
CA ASN A 222 13.34 0.57 -11.72
C ASN A 222 14.42 0.24 -10.70
N LEU A 223 15.39 -0.57 -11.08
CA LEU A 223 16.58 -0.93 -10.32
C LEU A 223 17.80 -0.62 -11.16
N THR A 224 18.76 0.12 -10.58
CA THR A 224 19.92 0.67 -11.28
C THR A 224 21.15 0.67 -10.38
N GLU A 225 22.32 0.97 -10.95
CA GLU A 225 23.58 1.01 -10.20
C GLU A 225 23.80 -0.30 -9.46
N LYS A 226 23.80 -1.40 -10.22
CA LYS A 226 24.11 -2.75 -9.72
C LYS A 226 25.51 -2.72 -9.12
N GLY A 227 25.63 -3.00 -7.82
CA GLY A 227 26.91 -2.82 -7.11
C GLY A 227 28.07 -3.62 -7.71
N LYS A 228 27.82 -4.86 -8.18
CA LYS A 228 28.75 -5.69 -8.96
C LYS A 228 28.02 -6.65 -9.89
N GLY A 229 28.57 -6.86 -11.09
CA GLY A 229 28.11 -7.89 -12.02
C GLY A 229 26.87 -7.50 -12.82
N VAL A 230 26.15 -8.52 -13.28
CA VAL A 230 24.94 -8.40 -14.11
C VAL A 230 23.70 -8.78 -13.31
N TYR A 231 22.53 -8.30 -13.74
CA TYR A 231 21.25 -8.81 -13.23
C TYR A 231 21.07 -10.26 -13.71
N THR A 232 21.21 -11.20 -12.78
CA THR A 232 21.10 -12.63 -13.06
C THR A 232 19.64 -13.04 -13.21
N LYS A 233 19.39 -14.12 -13.96
CA LYS A 233 18.04 -14.70 -14.09
C LYS A 233 17.40 -15.00 -12.74
N ARG A 234 18.19 -15.47 -11.77
CA ARG A 234 17.73 -15.78 -10.42
C ARG A 234 17.24 -14.54 -9.68
N GLU A 235 18.00 -13.44 -9.73
CA GLU A 235 17.60 -12.16 -9.12
C GLU A 235 16.32 -11.61 -9.77
N ILE A 236 16.21 -11.72 -11.10
CA ILE A 236 15.01 -11.30 -11.84
C ILE A 236 13.78 -12.08 -11.39
N GLU A 237 13.89 -13.42 -11.23
CA GLU A 237 12.79 -14.25 -10.74
C GLU A 237 12.42 -13.94 -9.28
N MET A 238 13.39 -13.64 -8.42
CA MET A 238 13.10 -13.21 -7.06
C MET A 238 12.38 -11.86 -7.01
N VAL A 239 12.75 -10.89 -7.86
CA VAL A 239 12.01 -9.63 -7.97
C VAL A 239 10.60 -9.89 -8.46
N ARG A 240 10.41 -10.72 -9.49
CA ARG A 240 9.06 -11.09 -9.97
C ARG A 240 8.21 -11.69 -8.85
N PHE A 241 8.78 -12.55 -8.02
CA PHE A 241 8.10 -13.09 -6.85
C PHE A 241 7.67 -11.97 -5.88
N ILE A 242 8.58 -11.06 -5.52
CA ILE A 242 8.30 -9.91 -4.64
C ILE A 242 7.15 -9.05 -5.19
N LEU A 243 7.19 -8.76 -6.50
CA LEU A 243 6.17 -7.96 -7.17
C LEU A 243 4.80 -8.65 -7.16
N ASN A 244 4.76 -9.96 -7.37
CA ASN A 244 3.51 -10.74 -7.33
C ASN A 244 2.89 -10.76 -5.94
N GLU A 245 3.69 -10.99 -4.89
CA GLU A 245 3.23 -10.93 -3.50
C GLU A 245 2.65 -9.54 -3.19
N ALA A 246 3.39 -8.48 -3.52
CA ALA A 246 2.93 -7.12 -3.27
C ALA A 246 1.67 -6.76 -4.07
N ALA A 247 1.51 -7.26 -5.30
CA ALA A 247 0.30 -7.04 -6.10
C ALA A 247 -0.96 -7.61 -5.41
N ILE A 248 -0.84 -8.75 -4.73
CA ILE A 248 -1.93 -9.35 -3.95
C ILE A 248 -2.29 -8.43 -2.78
N HIS A 249 -1.30 -8.02 -1.99
CA HIS A 249 -1.47 -7.14 -0.84
C HIS A 249 -2.04 -5.76 -1.24
N PHE A 250 -1.55 -5.19 -2.33
CA PHE A 250 -2.04 -3.93 -2.89
C PHE A 250 -3.51 -4.04 -3.30
N SER A 251 -3.86 -5.09 -4.05
CA SER A 251 -5.24 -5.32 -4.49
C SER A 251 -6.20 -5.51 -3.30
N TYR A 252 -5.76 -6.17 -2.24
CA TYR A 252 -6.52 -6.34 -1.00
C TYR A 252 -6.74 -5.00 -0.27
N LEU A 253 -5.68 -4.21 -0.10
CA LEU A 253 -5.76 -2.90 0.56
C LEU A 253 -6.70 -1.95 -0.17
N MET A 254 -6.59 -1.86 -1.50
CA MET A 254 -7.46 -1.02 -2.32
C MET A 254 -8.94 -1.41 -2.18
N LYS A 255 -9.23 -2.72 -2.07
CA LYS A 255 -10.59 -3.22 -1.87
C LYS A 255 -11.16 -2.80 -0.51
N ILE A 256 -10.32 -2.76 0.52
CA ILE A 256 -10.72 -2.38 1.89
C ILE A 256 -10.83 -0.87 2.05
N SER A 257 -9.94 -0.09 1.43
CA SER A 257 -9.98 1.37 1.50
C SER A 257 -11.15 1.99 0.71
N LYS A 258 -11.95 1.18 -0.02
CA LYS A 258 -12.95 1.62 -1.01
C LYS A 258 -12.35 2.52 -2.10
N GLU A 259 -11.04 2.53 -2.25
CA GLU A 259 -10.39 3.26 -3.33
C GLU A 259 -10.43 2.40 -4.59
N ARG A 260 -11.10 2.92 -5.61
CA ARG A 260 -11.25 2.27 -6.90
C ARG A 260 -10.40 3.07 -7.90
N PHE A 261 -9.33 2.46 -8.41
CA PHE A 261 -8.73 2.90 -9.68
C PHE A 261 -9.64 2.46 -10.83
N TYR A 262 -10.80 3.10 -10.95
CA TYR A 262 -11.62 3.05 -12.15
C TYR A 262 -11.85 4.46 -12.62
#